data_AF-A0A450X2D0-F1
#
_entry.id   AF-A0A450X2D0-F1
#
_cell.length_a   1.000
_cell.length_b   1.000
_cell.length_c   1.000
_cell.angle_alpha   90.00
_cell.angle_beta   90.00
_cell.angle_gamma   90.00
#
_symmetry.space_group_name_H-M   'P 1'
#
loop_
_entity.id
_entity.type
_entity.pdbx_description
1 polymer ?
#
loop_
_entity_poly.entity_id
_entity_poly.type
_entity_poly.pdbx_seq_one_letter_code
_entity_poly.pdbx_strand_id
1 'polypeptide(L)'
;MKKPNGIYVSPTQFAKFGQGRRAAKPLTRQIATRDRRPDFNALGAFLPNPDPVLKAQGKDIKIYRELRTEPQVGGNIRRRKGAVKALEWGIEKKNAKRRAVSLIEGVFHDLPLKRIISEMLDATLYGYQPMETLWEAAAGHLTPTAVIGKPPEWFHFDNENRLRFLTRESRREGELLPPYKFLLPRQEATYDNPYGFPDLSMVFWPTVFKKGGMTFWLDFSEKYGGAWAVGKLPRNTLEDEIEAFADRLTDMIQDAVAVIPDDTSVEIKEAGGKGASADIFERLLMFCRSEVNFALLGQNQASEASSTNASAKAGLEVTKDIRDDDKSIVEDTLNTLIQWIHHFNFGDGHTPLFHMWEQEEVDDVQAKRDSLLVTAGARFTNNYFRRAYGLEEDDLMTEKAPDAPGKGHEESDKGSDSGPEFSEGEEVFPDQDALDAALEELASEGMHDQAATIARPILDLIQDAKDYTEVMERLAGIYTEMDATALQETLRRAMFVSELWGHANGED
;
A
#
# COMPACT_ATOMS: atom_id res chain seq x y z
N MET A 1 63.97 -29.73 -14.27
CA MET A 1 63.10 -28.97 -13.35
C MET A 1 62.52 -27.76 -14.09
N LYS A 2 61.19 -27.67 -14.28
CA LYS A 2 60.55 -26.50 -14.89
C LYS A 2 60.54 -25.34 -13.88
N LYS A 3 60.99 -24.14 -14.28
CA LYS A 3 60.93 -22.94 -13.44
C LYS A 3 59.47 -22.63 -13.06
N PRO A 4 59.17 -22.28 -11.79
CA PRO A 4 57.81 -21.95 -11.38
C PRO A 4 57.36 -20.64 -12.06
N ASN A 5 56.17 -20.66 -12.66
CA ASN A 5 55.61 -19.55 -13.42
C ASN A 5 54.88 -18.57 -12.49
N GLY A 6 55.56 -17.54 -12.00
CA GLY A 6 55.01 -16.55 -11.07
C GLY A 6 56.00 -15.44 -10.69
N ILE A 7 55.52 -14.44 -9.95
CA ILE A 7 56.31 -13.31 -9.43
C ILE A 7 56.17 -13.21 -7.91
N TYR A 8 57.24 -12.77 -7.24
CA TYR A 8 57.14 -12.35 -5.84
C TYR A 8 56.57 -10.93 -5.79
N VAL A 9 55.43 -10.76 -5.11
CA VAL A 9 54.79 -9.46 -4.88
C VAL A 9 55.26 -8.82 -3.57
N SER A 10 55.84 -9.64 -2.69
CA SER A 10 56.55 -9.21 -1.49
C SER A 10 57.68 -10.22 -1.19
N PRO A 11 58.61 -9.93 -0.28
CA PRO A 11 59.66 -10.87 0.13
C PRO A 11 59.14 -12.23 0.63
N THR A 12 57.86 -12.31 1.02
CA THR A 12 57.23 -13.53 1.56
C THR A 12 56.09 -14.07 0.70
N GLN A 13 55.65 -13.37 -0.35
CA GLN A 13 54.46 -13.73 -1.12
C GLN A 13 54.78 -13.99 -2.60
N PHE A 14 54.68 -15.24 -3.01
CA PHE A 14 54.81 -15.68 -4.40
C PHE A 14 53.43 -15.79 -5.08
N ALA A 15 53.14 -14.88 -6.01
CA ALA A 15 51.95 -14.94 -6.84
C ALA A 15 52.20 -15.75 -8.12
N LYS A 16 51.47 -16.85 -8.30
CA LYS A 16 51.55 -17.68 -9.52
C LYS A 16 50.69 -17.06 -10.62
N PHE A 17 51.21 -16.97 -11.84
CA PHE A 17 50.42 -16.53 -12.99
C PHE A 17 49.21 -17.46 -13.19
N GLY A 18 48.00 -16.90 -13.29
CA GLY A 18 46.75 -17.65 -13.34
C GLY A 18 46.07 -17.92 -11.99
N GLN A 19 46.65 -17.50 -10.85
CA GLN A 19 45.96 -17.55 -9.55
C GLN A 19 44.64 -16.78 -9.56
N GLY A 20 44.54 -15.63 -10.24
CA GLY A 20 43.29 -14.86 -10.33
C GLY A 20 42.11 -15.65 -10.89
N ARG A 21 42.32 -16.47 -11.95
CA ARG A 21 41.29 -17.34 -12.52
C ARG A 21 40.89 -18.51 -11.60
N ARG A 22 41.80 -18.98 -10.73
CA ARG A 22 41.50 -20.00 -9.71
C ARG A 22 40.89 -19.40 -8.44
N ALA A 23 41.26 -18.17 -8.09
CA ALA A 23 40.68 -17.38 -6.99
C ALA A 23 39.27 -16.87 -7.32
N ALA A 24 38.91 -16.76 -8.60
CA ALA A 24 37.53 -16.47 -9.02
C ALA A 24 36.55 -17.66 -8.84
N LYS A 25 37.06 -18.91 -8.76
CA LYS A 25 36.21 -20.10 -8.58
C LYS A 25 35.42 -20.10 -7.26
N PRO A 26 35.99 -19.78 -6.09
CA PRO A 26 35.21 -19.65 -4.86
C PRO A 26 34.26 -18.46 -4.88
N LEU A 27 34.59 -17.37 -5.59
CA LEU A 27 33.70 -16.19 -5.72
C LEU A 27 32.47 -16.46 -6.61
N THR A 28 32.56 -17.44 -7.52
CA THR A 28 31.48 -17.82 -8.45
C THR A 28 30.63 -18.98 -7.95
N ARG A 29 31.06 -19.68 -6.88
CA ARG A 29 30.34 -20.82 -6.31
C ARG A 29 29.63 -20.39 -5.03
N GLN A 30 28.34 -20.72 -4.93
CA GLN A 30 27.61 -20.60 -3.68
C GLN A 30 28.18 -21.57 -2.63
N ILE A 31 28.67 -21.04 -1.51
CA ILE A 31 29.31 -21.82 -0.43
C ILE A 31 28.28 -22.16 0.66
N ALA A 32 27.42 -21.22 1.02
CA ALA A 32 26.33 -21.40 1.98
C ALA A 32 25.08 -21.91 1.25
N THR A 33 24.83 -23.22 1.36
CA THR A 33 23.64 -23.89 0.81
C THR A 33 22.92 -24.67 1.91
N ARG A 34 21.62 -24.95 1.75
CA ARG A 34 20.84 -25.75 2.72
C ARG A 34 21.47 -27.09 3.03
N ASP A 35 21.95 -27.80 2.02
CA ASP A 35 22.61 -29.12 2.19
C ASP A 35 23.89 -29.07 3.03
N ARG A 36 24.48 -27.88 3.22
CA ARG A 36 25.69 -27.68 4.02
C ARG A 36 25.39 -27.14 5.42
N ARG A 37 24.10 -26.91 5.76
CA ARG A 37 23.67 -26.46 7.08
C ARG A 37 23.55 -27.67 8.04
N PRO A 38 24.14 -27.62 9.25
CA PRO A 38 24.12 -28.74 10.20
C PRO A 38 22.72 -29.22 10.60
N ASP A 39 21.75 -28.30 10.71
CA ASP A 39 20.40 -28.60 11.20
C ASP A 39 19.38 -28.90 10.08
N PHE A 40 19.84 -29.00 8.83
CA PHE A 40 18.95 -29.27 7.71
C PHE A 40 18.76 -30.78 7.52
N ASN A 41 17.68 -31.32 8.10
CA ASN A 41 17.27 -32.69 7.84
C ASN A 41 16.31 -32.73 6.65
N ALA A 42 16.83 -33.15 5.49
CA ALA A 42 16.04 -33.38 4.28
C ALA A 42 15.09 -34.59 4.48
N LEU A 43 13.93 -34.35 5.10
CA LEU A 43 12.85 -35.35 5.21
C LEU A 43 12.06 -35.54 3.90
N GLY A 44 12.44 -34.84 2.83
CA GLY A 44 11.88 -34.97 1.50
C GLY A 44 12.66 -34.16 0.44
N ALA A 45 12.28 -34.36 -0.82
CA ALA A 45 12.84 -33.63 -1.97
C ALA A 45 12.17 -32.26 -2.21
N PHE A 46 11.25 -31.84 -1.35
CA PHE A 46 10.51 -30.59 -1.47
C PHE A 46 10.65 -29.73 -0.21
N LEU A 47 10.72 -28.42 -0.41
CA LEU A 47 10.78 -27.44 0.65
C LEU A 47 9.34 -27.01 1.03
N PRO A 48 8.89 -27.22 2.28
CA PRO A 48 7.55 -26.77 2.68
C PRO A 48 7.47 -25.23 2.69
N ASN A 49 6.29 -24.68 2.38
CA ASN A 49 6.07 -23.24 2.47
C ASN A 49 6.24 -22.77 3.94
N PRO A 50 7.13 -21.81 4.22
CA PRO A 50 7.42 -21.40 5.58
C PRO A 50 6.36 -20.49 6.23
N ASP A 51 5.32 -20.10 5.49
CA ASP A 51 4.21 -19.25 5.96
C ASP A 51 3.64 -19.71 7.32
N PRO A 52 3.63 -18.84 8.35
CA PRO A 52 3.14 -19.18 9.69
C PRO A 52 1.66 -19.57 9.74
N VAL A 53 0.79 -18.94 8.94
CA VAL A 53 -0.65 -19.23 8.91
C VAL A 53 -0.88 -20.61 8.31
N LEU A 54 -0.22 -20.92 7.19
CA LEU A 54 -0.33 -22.24 6.56
C LEU A 54 0.19 -23.34 7.47
N LYS A 55 1.32 -23.10 8.15
CA LYS A 55 1.88 -24.02 9.17
C LYS A 55 0.93 -24.24 10.34
N ALA A 56 0.40 -23.16 10.92
CA ALA A 56 -0.49 -23.23 12.08
C ALA A 56 -1.80 -23.96 11.75
N GLN A 57 -2.32 -23.79 10.53
CA GLN A 57 -3.56 -24.43 10.08
C GLN A 57 -3.35 -25.83 9.51
N GLY A 58 -2.11 -26.24 9.20
CA GLY A 58 -1.82 -27.47 8.47
C GLY A 58 -2.48 -27.51 7.08
N LYS A 59 -2.68 -26.35 6.46
CA LYS A 59 -3.43 -26.18 5.21
C LYS A 59 -2.54 -25.68 4.09
N ASP A 60 -3.03 -25.87 2.87
CA ASP A 60 -2.41 -25.41 1.63
C ASP A 60 -2.81 -23.95 1.32
N ILE A 61 -2.02 -23.29 0.46
CA ILE A 61 -2.19 -21.92 -0.02
C ILE A 61 -3.58 -21.64 -0.61
N LYS A 62 -4.30 -22.70 -1.01
CA LYS A 62 -5.69 -22.65 -1.47
C LYS A 62 -6.63 -21.94 -0.49
N ILE A 63 -6.35 -21.98 0.82
CA ILE A 63 -7.17 -21.28 1.81
C ILE A 63 -7.27 -19.77 1.53
N TYR A 64 -6.23 -19.18 0.93
CA TYR A 64 -6.24 -17.76 0.57
C TYR A 64 -7.15 -17.43 -0.61
N ARG A 65 -7.57 -18.41 -1.43
CA ARG A 65 -8.54 -18.19 -2.51
C ARG A 65 -9.90 -17.76 -1.96
N GLU A 66 -10.32 -18.34 -0.84
CA GLU A 66 -11.59 -18.01 -0.20
C GLU A 66 -11.60 -16.56 0.32
N LEU A 67 -10.45 -16.04 0.76
CA LEU A 67 -10.32 -14.65 1.21
C LEU A 67 -10.64 -13.65 0.10
N ARG A 68 -10.29 -13.95 -1.15
CA ARG A 68 -10.54 -13.06 -2.31
C ARG A 68 -12.02 -12.81 -2.58
N THR A 69 -12.90 -13.70 -2.09
CA THR A 69 -14.35 -13.56 -2.25
C THR A 69 -14.95 -12.62 -1.20
N GLU A 70 -14.21 -12.31 -0.13
CA GLU A 70 -14.67 -11.36 0.88
C GLU A 70 -14.66 -9.94 0.29
N PRO A 71 -15.75 -9.15 0.45
CA PRO A 71 -15.88 -7.87 -0.25
C PRO A 71 -14.78 -6.84 0.02
N GLN A 72 -14.28 -6.74 1.26
CA GLN A 72 -13.23 -5.79 1.62
C GLN A 72 -11.89 -6.22 1.01
N VAL A 73 -11.51 -7.48 1.17
CA VAL A 73 -10.28 -8.05 0.60
C VAL A 73 -10.33 -7.98 -0.93
N GLY A 74 -11.41 -8.49 -1.54
CA GLY A 74 -11.60 -8.49 -2.99
C GLY A 74 -11.65 -7.08 -3.60
N GLY A 75 -12.28 -6.13 -2.90
CA GLY A 75 -12.31 -4.71 -3.27
C GLY A 75 -10.91 -4.09 -3.28
N ASN A 76 -10.14 -4.30 -2.20
CA ASN A 76 -8.77 -3.78 -2.09
C ASN A 76 -7.84 -4.38 -3.15
N ILE A 77 -7.93 -5.69 -3.42
CA ILE A 77 -7.18 -6.36 -4.48
C ILE A 77 -7.49 -5.74 -5.85
N ARG A 78 -8.76 -5.52 -6.16
CA ARG A 78 -9.17 -4.89 -7.44
C ARG A 78 -8.61 -3.48 -7.57
N ARG A 79 -8.66 -2.69 -6.50
CA ARG A 79 -8.11 -1.33 -6.46
C ARG A 79 -6.60 -1.34 -6.70
N ARG A 80 -5.85 -2.14 -5.96
CA ARG A 80 -4.38 -2.23 -6.05
C ARG A 80 -3.93 -2.70 -7.43
N LYS A 81 -4.54 -3.76 -7.99
CA LYS A 81 -4.28 -4.18 -9.38
C LYS A 81 -4.71 -3.14 -10.41
N GLY A 82 -5.78 -2.41 -10.14
CA GLY A 82 -6.25 -1.31 -10.99
C GLY A 82 -5.21 -0.19 -11.08
N ALA A 83 -4.61 0.18 -9.95
CA ALA A 83 -3.60 1.23 -9.87
C ALA A 83 -2.36 0.92 -10.72
N VAL A 84 -1.83 -0.31 -10.65
CA VAL A 84 -0.67 -0.71 -11.48
C VAL A 84 -1.03 -0.75 -12.96
N LYS A 85 -2.22 -1.28 -13.32
CA LYS A 85 -2.67 -1.37 -14.72
C LYS A 85 -3.04 -0.02 -15.34
N ALA A 86 -3.20 1.02 -14.52
CA ALA A 86 -3.47 2.38 -14.98
C ALA A 86 -2.20 3.10 -15.43
N LEU A 87 -1.03 2.63 -14.99
CA LEU A 87 0.26 3.16 -15.44
C LEU A 87 0.44 2.93 -16.94
N GLU A 88 1.08 3.89 -17.58
CA GLU A 88 1.59 3.72 -18.93
C GLU A 88 2.86 2.87 -18.92
N TRP A 89 3.24 2.35 -20.08
CA TRP A 89 4.45 1.56 -20.22
C TRP A 89 5.15 1.82 -21.53
N GLY A 90 6.44 1.55 -21.57
CA GLY A 90 7.25 1.62 -22.78
C GLY A 90 8.56 0.86 -22.67
N ILE A 91 9.30 0.86 -23.77
CA ILE A 91 10.56 0.13 -23.92
C ILE A 91 11.72 1.13 -24.00
N GLU A 92 12.49 1.22 -22.94
CA GLU A 92 13.71 2.01 -22.91
C GLU A 92 14.84 1.30 -23.68
N LYS A 93 15.34 1.95 -24.73
CA LYS A 93 16.42 1.41 -25.55
C LYS A 93 17.71 1.11 -24.78
N LYS A 94 18.12 1.99 -23.86
CA LYS A 94 19.46 2.01 -23.26
C LYS A 94 20.57 1.79 -24.32
N ASN A 95 21.39 0.75 -24.18
CA ASN A 95 22.47 0.39 -25.12
C ASN A 95 22.06 -0.69 -26.14
N ALA A 96 20.78 -1.06 -26.20
CA ALA A 96 20.30 -2.08 -27.11
C ALA A 96 20.27 -1.59 -28.56
N LYS A 97 20.40 -2.54 -29.50
CA LYS A 97 20.26 -2.27 -30.93
C LYS A 97 18.83 -1.85 -31.25
N ARG A 98 18.63 -0.87 -32.14
CA ARG A 98 17.30 -0.37 -32.54
C ARG A 98 16.36 -1.49 -33.04
N ARG A 99 16.90 -2.50 -33.73
CA ARG A 99 16.12 -3.67 -34.18
C ARG A 99 15.57 -4.51 -33.02
N ALA A 100 16.32 -4.63 -31.91
CA ALA A 100 15.85 -5.37 -30.74
C ALA A 100 14.71 -4.62 -30.05
N VAL A 101 14.83 -3.30 -29.92
CA VAL A 101 13.76 -2.44 -29.37
C VAL A 101 12.47 -2.60 -30.17
N SER A 102 12.54 -2.42 -31.50
CA SER A 102 11.37 -2.51 -32.37
C SER A 102 10.71 -3.91 -32.36
N LEU A 103 11.50 -4.99 -32.26
CA LEU A 103 10.93 -6.34 -32.10
C LEU A 103 10.19 -6.47 -30.77
N ILE A 104 10.78 -5.98 -29.68
CA ILE A 104 10.21 -6.07 -28.34
C ILE A 104 8.96 -5.22 -28.23
N GLU A 105 8.96 -3.97 -28.71
CA GLU A 105 7.77 -3.12 -28.76
C GLU A 105 6.62 -3.83 -29.49
N GLY A 106 6.89 -4.43 -30.66
CA GLY A 106 5.89 -5.21 -31.41
C GLY A 106 5.33 -6.38 -30.60
N VAL A 107 6.20 -7.18 -29.97
CA VAL A 107 5.77 -8.32 -29.12
C VAL A 107 4.87 -7.86 -27.97
N PHE A 108 5.23 -6.77 -27.29
CA PHE A 108 4.47 -6.28 -26.15
C PHE A 108 3.14 -5.62 -26.56
N HIS A 109 3.05 -5.05 -27.76
CA HIS A 109 1.78 -4.58 -28.32
C HIS A 109 0.83 -5.72 -28.72
N ASP A 110 1.35 -6.84 -29.20
CA ASP A 110 0.54 -8.01 -29.58
C ASP A 110 0.06 -8.82 -28.37
N LEU A 111 0.81 -8.79 -27.26
CA LEU A 111 0.46 -9.50 -26.03
C LEU A 111 -0.65 -8.79 -25.25
N PRO A 112 -1.58 -9.54 -24.62
CA PRO A 112 -2.62 -8.97 -23.75
C PRO A 112 -2.05 -8.55 -22.38
N LEU A 113 -1.21 -7.50 -22.35
CA LEU A 113 -0.45 -7.11 -21.17
C LEU A 113 -1.31 -6.82 -19.95
N LYS A 114 -2.47 -6.16 -20.08
CA LYS A 114 -3.35 -5.90 -18.93
C LYS A 114 -3.80 -7.19 -18.22
N ARG A 115 -4.03 -8.27 -18.97
CA ARG A 115 -4.34 -9.60 -18.39
C ARG A 115 -3.09 -10.20 -17.74
N ILE A 116 -1.96 -10.19 -18.46
CA ILE A 116 -0.70 -10.78 -17.98
C ILE A 116 -0.24 -10.09 -16.69
N ILE A 117 -0.24 -8.75 -16.64
CA ILE A 117 0.07 -7.95 -15.46
C ILE A 117 -0.89 -8.32 -14.31
N SER A 118 -2.18 -8.43 -14.59
CA SER A 118 -3.15 -8.84 -13.57
C SER A 118 -2.85 -10.22 -12.98
N GLU A 119 -2.34 -11.15 -13.80
CA GLU A 119 -1.90 -12.47 -13.34
C GLU A 119 -0.56 -12.36 -12.59
N MET A 120 0.43 -11.59 -13.06
CA MET A 120 1.69 -11.34 -12.34
C MET A 120 1.45 -10.83 -10.91
N LEU A 121 0.49 -9.91 -10.76
CA LEU A 121 0.08 -9.35 -9.46
C LEU A 121 -0.70 -10.35 -8.58
N ASP A 122 -0.96 -11.58 -9.01
CA ASP A 122 -1.34 -12.64 -8.05
C ASP A 122 -0.12 -13.09 -7.22
N ALA A 123 1.12 -12.82 -7.67
CA ALA A 123 2.31 -13.10 -6.88
C ALA A 123 2.33 -12.33 -5.56
N THR A 124 1.74 -11.13 -5.50
CA THR A 124 1.72 -10.37 -4.26
C THR A 124 0.76 -11.00 -3.24
N LEU A 125 -0.35 -11.52 -3.74
CA LEU A 125 -1.37 -12.17 -2.92
C LEU A 125 -0.88 -13.50 -2.33
N TYR A 126 -0.11 -14.27 -3.09
CA TYR A 126 0.29 -15.65 -2.78
C TYR A 126 1.79 -15.81 -2.53
N GLY A 127 2.56 -14.73 -2.54
CA GLY A 127 4.03 -14.71 -2.45
C GLY A 127 4.72 -14.98 -3.80
N TYR A 128 4.12 -15.80 -4.67
CA TYR A 128 4.65 -16.12 -5.99
C TYR A 128 3.55 -16.53 -6.97
N GLN A 129 3.84 -16.40 -8.27
CA GLN A 129 2.91 -16.79 -9.33
C GLN A 129 3.67 -17.40 -10.51
N PRO A 130 3.66 -18.74 -10.69
CA PRO A 130 4.22 -19.37 -11.89
C PRO A 130 3.44 -18.95 -13.15
N MET A 131 4.14 -18.55 -14.21
CA MET A 131 3.51 -18.16 -15.48
C MET A 131 4.18 -18.85 -16.66
N GLU A 132 3.44 -19.70 -17.36
CA GLU A 132 3.93 -20.44 -18.51
C GLU A 132 4.01 -19.55 -19.75
N THR A 133 5.18 -19.52 -20.39
CA THR A 133 5.40 -18.86 -21.69
C THR A 133 5.25 -19.87 -22.82
N LEU A 134 4.42 -19.54 -23.81
CA LEU A 134 4.28 -20.26 -25.07
C LEU A 134 5.06 -19.52 -26.14
N TRP A 135 5.94 -20.24 -26.84
CA TRP A 135 6.85 -19.68 -27.85
C TRP A 135 6.46 -20.17 -29.24
N GLU A 136 6.55 -19.28 -30.22
CA GLU A 136 6.33 -19.59 -31.63
C GLU A 136 7.36 -18.86 -32.50
N ALA A 137 7.74 -19.48 -33.62
CA ALA A 137 8.58 -18.84 -34.61
C ALA A 137 7.70 -18.04 -35.60
N ALA A 138 7.68 -16.71 -35.46
CA ALA A 138 6.92 -15.81 -36.33
C ALA A 138 7.86 -14.80 -37.01
N ALA A 139 7.71 -14.61 -38.32
CA ALA A 139 8.51 -13.67 -39.12
C ALA A 139 10.04 -13.80 -38.92
N GLY A 140 10.53 -15.04 -38.75
CA GLY A 140 11.96 -15.34 -38.56
C GLY A 140 12.51 -15.03 -37.16
N HIS A 141 11.66 -14.70 -36.19
CA HIS A 141 12.03 -14.50 -34.78
C HIS A 141 11.27 -15.50 -33.90
N LEU A 142 11.89 -15.96 -32.81
CA LEU A 142 11.22 -16.76 -31.78
C LEU A 142 10.66 -15.82 -30.72
N THR A 143 9.33 -15.71 -30.63
CA THR A 143 8.66 -14.76 -29.75
C THR A 143 7.58 -15.44 -28.91
N PRO A 144 7.23 -14.88 -27.74
CA PRO A 144 6.14 -15.40 -26.94
C PRO A 144 4.79 -15.06 -27.58
N THR A 145 3.91 -16.05 -27.70
CA THR A 145 2.53 -15.87 -28.19
C THR A 145 1.52 -15.80 -27.07
N ALA A 146 1.84 -16.41 -25.92
CA ALA A 146 1.04 -16.30 -24.72
C ALA A 146 1.91 -16.42 -23.47
N VAL A 147 1.49 -15.72 -22.43
CA VAL A 147 1.99 -15.88 -21.06
C VAL A 147 0.78 -16.17 -20.18
N ILE A 148 0.77 -17.31 -19.48
CA ILE A 148 -0.41 -17.83 -18.78
C ILE A 148 -0.05 -18.17 -17.34
N GLY A 149 -0.64 -17.44 -16.39
CA GLY A 149 -0.58 -17.75 -14.97
C GLY A 149 -1.15 -19.14 -14.67
N LYS A 150 -0.41 -19.92 -13.89
CA LYS A 150 -0.84 -21.25 -13.43
C LYS A 150 -1.10 -21.23 -11.93
N PRO A 151 -2.04 -22.04 -11.42
CA PRO A 151 -2.28 -22.17 -9.99
C PRO A 151 -0.99 -22.41 -9.19
N PRO A 152 -0.63 -21.57 -8.22
CA PRO A 152 0.59 -21.74 -7.42
C PRO A 152 0.64 -23.09 -6.70
N GLU A 153 -0.50 -23.61 -6.24
CA GLU A 153 -0.60 -24.92 -5.59
C GLU A 153 -0.15 -26.12 -6.44
N TRP A 154 0.07 -25.93 -7.74
CA TRP A 154 0.59 -26.96 -8.63
C TRP A 154 2.13 -27.05 -8.58
N PHE A 155 2.77 -26.15 -7.85
CA PHE A 155 4.22 -26.03 -7.84
C PHE A 155 4.76 -26.02 -6.40
N HIS A 156 6.01 -26.42 -6.27
CA HIS A 156 6.78 -26.25 -5.03
C HIS A 156 8.25 -26.01 -5.38
N PHE A 157 9.03 -25.64 -4.38
CA PHE A 157 10.49 -25.55 -4.52
C PHE A 157 11.17 -26.82 -4.02
N ASP A 158 12.31 -27.17 -4.61
CA ASP A 158 13.24 -28.14 -4.06
C ASP A 158 14.24 -27.49 -3.08
N ASN A 159 15.15 -28.31 -2.54
CA ASN A 159 16.14 -27.87 -1.55
C ASN A 159 17.12 -26.83 -2.13
N GLU A 160 17.28 -26.79 -3.45
CA GLU A 160 18.09 -25.83 -4.19
C GLU A 160 17.33 -24.58 -4.65
N ASN A 161 16.12 -24.33 -4.14
CA ASN A 161 15.25 -23.21 -4.55
C ASN A 161 14.86 -23.23 -6.04
N ARG A 162 14.78 -24.41 -6.67
CA ARG A 162 14.29 -24.53 -8.04
C ARG A 162 12.81 -24.87 -8.03
N LEU A 163 12.05 -24.19 -8.87
CA LEU A 163 10.62 -24.42 -9.03
C LEU A 163 10.37 -25.77 -9.73
N ARG A 164 9.45 -26.56 -9.19
CA ARG A 164 9.05 -27.87 -9.70
C ARG A 164 7.54 -27.94 -9.86
N PHE A 165 7.09 -28.63 -10.90
CA PHE A 165 5.67 -28.84 -11.20
C PHE A 165 5.21 -30.22 -10.69
N LEU A 166 4.17 -30.23 -9.88
CA LEU A 166 3.54 -31.45 -9.37
C LEU A 166 2.69 -32.09 -10.47
N THR A 167 3.15 -33.24 -10.96
CA THR A 167 2.41 -34.02 -11.96
C THR A 167 1.71 -35.20 -11.33
N ARG A 168 0.81 -35.84 -12.09
CA ARG A 168 0.15 -37.07 -11.64
C ARG A 168 1.16 -38.22 -11.42
N GLU A 169 2.25 -38.20 -12.17
CA GLU A 169 3.35 -39.19 -12.14
C GLU A 169 4.37 -38.86 -11.03
N SER A 170 4.66 -37.57 -10.80
CA SER A 170 5.55 -37.09 -9.74
C SER A 170 4.83 -36.16 -8.75
N ARG A 171 3.96 -36.76 -7.92
CA ARG A 171 3.12 -36.01 -6.96
C ARG A 171 3.84 -35.48 -5.72
N ARG A 172 5.04 -35.98 -5.43
CA ARG A 172 5.80 -35.63 -4.22
C ARG A 172 7.06 -34.83 -4.52
N GLU A 173 7.81 -35.20 -5.55
CA GLU A 173 9.07 -34.55 -5.89
C GLU A 173 8.90 -33.46 -6.95
N GLY A 174 7.87 -33.58 -7.80
CA GLY A 174 7.64 -32.70 -8.93
C GLY A 174 8.72 -32.82 -10.02
N GLU A 175 8.37 -32.36 -11.21
CA GLU A 175 9.26 -32.31 -12.37
C GLU A 175 9.96 -30.95 -12.42
N LEU A 176 11.27 -30.96 -12.70
CA LEU A 176 12.03 -29.73 -12.88
C LEU A 176 11.61 -29.05 -14.18
N LEU A 177 11.37 -27.75 -14.10
CA LEU A 177 10.88 -26.99 -15.24
C LEU A 177 11.99 -26.75 -16.29
N PRO A 178 11.67 -26.82 -17.59
CA PRO A 178 12.59 -26.42 -18.63
C PRO A 178 12.99 -24.94 -18.49
N PRO A 179 14.25 -24.56 -18.79
CA PRO A 179 14.65 -23.17 -18.87
C PRO A 179 13.78 -22.37 -19.84
N TYR A 180 13.60 -21.07 -19.57
CA TYR A 180 12.85 -20.13 -20.43
C TYR A 180 11.37 -20.47 -20.66
N LYS A 181 10.81 -21.39 -19.87
CA LYS A 181 9.42 -21.86 -20.01
C LYS A 181 8.46 -21.21 -19.02
N PHE A 182 8.94 -20.84 -17.83
CA PHE A 182 8.09 -20.28 -16.77
C PHE A 182 8.71 -19.01 -16.19
N LEU A 183 8.02 -17.88 -16.35
CA LEU A 183 8.29 -16.67 -15.57
C LEU A 183 7.82 -16.90 -14.13
N LEU A 184 8.47 -16.21 -13.19
CA LEU A 184 8.26 -16.42 -11.75
C LEU A 184 8.31 -15.09 -10.99
N PRO A 185 7.29 -14.21 -11.16
CA PRO A 185 7.07 -13.08 -10.27
C PRO A 185 6.93 -13.56 -8.82
N ARG A 186 7.57 -12.83 -7.90
CA ARG A 186 7.63 -13.15 -6.47
C ARG A 186 7.65 -11.87 -5.64
N GLN A 187 6.89 -11.85 -4.56
CA GLN A 187 6.95 -10.80 -3.54
C GLN A 187 7.94 -11.21 -2.44
N GLU A 188 8.95 -10.38 -2.21
CA GLU A 188 9.90 -10.53 -1.09
C GLU A 188 10.48 -11.95 -0.93
N ALA A 189 10.76 -12.63 -2.05
CA ALA A 189 11.36 -13.96 -1.99
C ALA A 189 12.80 -13.88 -1.47
N THR A 190 13.07 -14.67 -0.45
CA THR A 190 14.40 -14.77 0.16
C THR A 190 15.03 -16.13 -0.13
N TYR A 191 16.31 -16.28 0.20
CA TYR A 191 16.93 -17.60 0.11
C TYR A 191 16.18 -18.62 0.95
N ASP A 192 15.74 -18.25 2.17
CA ASP A 192 15.03 -19.13 3.11
C ASP A 192 13.58 -19.39 2.71
N ASN A 193 12.89 -18.36 2.20
CA ASN A 193 11.52 -18.45 1.69
C ASN A 193 11.47 -18.16 0.18
N PRO A 194 11.70 -19.17 -0.68
CA PRO A 194 11.65 -18.98 -2.13
C PRO A 194 10.22 -18.77 -2.67
N TYR A 195 9.19 -19.08 -1.86
CA TYR A 195 7.78 -18.87 -2.17
C TYR A 195 7.37 -17.40 -2.09
N GLY A 196 8.19 -16.54 -1.47
CA GLY A 196 7.81 -15.16 -1.21
C GLY A 196 6.85 -14.99 -0.05
N PHE A 197 6.58 -13.73 0.31
CA PHE A 197 5.68 -13.35 1.38
C PHE A 197 4.28 -13.05 0.81
N PRO A 198 3.24 -13.82 1.18
CA PRO A 198 1.87 -13.60 0.69
C PRO A 198 1.13 -12.53 1.50
N ASP A 199 0.65 -11.47 0.85
CA ASP A 199 -0.17 -10.45 1.50
C ASP A 199 -1.47 -11.02 2.10
N LEU A 200 -2.01 -12.09 1.51
CA LEU A 200 -3.21 -12.74 2.03
C LEU A 200 -2.98 -13.44 3.38
N SER A 201 -1.73 -13.71 3.76
CA SER A 201 -1.42 -14.21 5.11
C SER A 201 -1.65 -13.14 6.18
N MET A 202 -1.34 -11.87 5.89
CA MET A 202 -1.52 -10.75 6.82
C MET A 202 -2.99 -10.53 7.15
N VAL A 203 -3.86 -10.62 6.14
CA VAL A 203 -5.30 -10.37 6.29
C VAL A 203 -6.11 -11.62 6.65
N PHE A 204 -5.47 -12.79 6.78
CA PHE A 204 -6.18 -14.03 7.08
C PHE A 204 -6.97 -13.95 8.38
N TRP A 205 -6.31 -13.63 9.50
CA TRP A 205 -6.95 -13.60 10.82
C TRP A 205 -7.98 -12.49 10.96
N PRO A 206 -7.71 -11.23 10.58
CA PRO A 206 -8.75 -10.18 10.59
C PRO A 206 -9.99 -10.57 9.78
N THR A 207 -9.81 -11.23 8.63
CA THR A 207 -10.94 -11.67 7.81
C THR A 207 -11.72 -12.80 8.48
N VAL A 208 -11.04 -13.77 9.09
CA VAL A 208 -11.68 -14.86 9.83
C VAL A 208 -12.46 -14.34 11.03
N PHE A 209 -11.87 -13.44 11.82
CA PHE A 209 -12.54 -12.83 12.98
C PHE A 209 -13.70 -11.95 12.57
N LYS A 210 -13.60 -11.20 11.46
CA LYS A 210 -14.73 -10.45 10.91
C LYS A 210 -15.89 -11.36 10.53
N LYS A 211 -15.63 -12.48 9.84
CA LYS A 211 -16.69 -13.45 9.47
C LYS A 211 -17.35 -14.07 10.71
N GLY A 212 -16.56 -14.45 11.72
CA GLY A 212 -17.07 -14.95 12.99
C GLY A 212 -17.87 -13.90 13.76
N GLY A 213 -17.32 -12.68 13.87
CA GLY A 213 -17.96 -11.53 14.52
C GLY A 213 -19.30 -11.16 13.89
N MET A 214 -19.41 -11.25 12.56
CA MET A 214 -20.67 -11.00 11.86
C MET A 214 -21.73 -12.05 12.21
N THR A 215 -21.32 -13.31 12.35
CA THR A 215 -22.22 -14.40 12.77
C THR A 215 -22.70 -14.15 14.20
N PHE A 216 -21.79 -13.83 15.13
CA PHE A 216 -22.17 -13.48 16.50
C PHE A 216 -23.05 -12.25 16.58
N TRP A 217 -22.79 -11.24 15.75
CA TRP A 217 -23.60 -10.03 15.70
C TRP A 217 -25.02 -10.33 15.21
N LEU A 218 -25.17 -11.15 14.15
CA LEU A 218 -26.48 -11.60 13.67
C LEU A 218 -27.22 -12.42 14.74
N ASP A 219 -26.56 -13.39 15.36
CA ASP A 219 -27.13 -14.20 16.44
C ASP A 219 -27.57 -13.33 17.63
N PHE A 220 -26.77 -12.31 17.96
CA PHE A 220 -27.08 -11.35 19.01
C PHE A 220 -28.29 -10.49 18.61
N SER A 221 -28.30 -9.94 17.40
CA SER A 221 -29.41 -9.16 16.88
C SER A 221 -30.72 -9.95 16.86
N GLU A 222 -30.67 -11.25 16.52
CA GLU A 222 -31.85 -12.13 16.57
C GLU A 222 -32.33 -12.36 18.02
N LYS A 223 -31.42 -12.76 18.93
CA LYS A 223 -31.78 -13.12 20.31
C LYS A 223 -32.21 -11.95 21.18
N TYR A 224 -31.63 -10.77 20.94
CA TYR A 224 -31.81 -9.59 21.77
C TYR A 224 -32.59 -8.46 21.09
N GLY A 225 -32.81 -8.56 19.77
CA GLY A 225 -33.75 -7.72 19.03
C GLY A 225 -35.21 -8.04 19.34
N GLY A 226 -35.52 -9.28 19.77
CA GLY A 226 -36.83 -9.67 20.28
C GLY A 226 -37.04 -9.34 21.78
N ALA A 227 -38.29 -9.08 22.15
CA ALA A 227 -38.72 -9.00 23.54
C ALA A 227 -39.00 -10.42 24.09
N TRP A 228 -38.45 -10.77 25.25
CA TRP A 228 -38.81 -12.01 25.93
C TRP A 228 -40.08 -11.78 26.73
N ALA A 229 -41.21 -12.32 26.26
CA ALA A 229 -42.46 -12.31 27.01
C ALA A 229 -42.50 -13.51 27.96
N VAL A 230 -42.62 -13.26 29.25
CA VAL A 230 -42.82 -14.31 30.26
C VAL A 230 -44.20 -14.11 30.88
N GLY A 231 -45.12 -15.02 30.58
CA GLY A 231 -46.44 -15.05 31.23
C GLY A 231 -46.45 -15.98 32.45
N LYS A 232 -47.06 -15.53 33.55
CA LYS A 232 -47.16 -16.27 34.81
C LYS A 232 -48.59 -16.75 35.00
N LEU A 233 -48.79 -18.07 35.07
CA LEU A 233 -50.08 -18.71 35.34
C LEU A 233 -50.09 -19.37 36.74
N PRO A 234 -51.27 -19.51 37.38
CA PRO A 234 -51.43 -20.26 38.62
C PRO A 234 -50.98 -21.73 38.52
N ARG A 235 -50.58 -22.33 39.64
CA ARG A 235 -50.05 -23.72 39.69
C ARG A 235 -51.04 -24.82 39.26
N ASN A 236 -52.34 -24.52 39.22
CA ASN A 236 -53.41 -25.48 38.94
C ASN A 236 -54.05 -25.28 37.56
N THR A 237 -53.44 -24.48 36.67
CA THR A 237 -53.95 -24.24 35.32
C THR A 237 -53.87 -25.52 34.48
N LEU A 238 -54.92 -25.81 33.71
CA LEU A 238 -55.01 -26.99 32.85
C LEU A 238 -54.05 -26.85 31.65
N GLU A 239 -53.58 -27.97 31.12
CA GLU A 239 -52.58 -28.00 30.04
C GLU A 239 -53.09 -27.31 28.76
N ASP A 240 -54.35 -27.52 28.40
CA ASP A 240 -55.02 -26.86 27.28
C ASP A 240 -55.08 -25.32 27.44
N GLU A 241 -55.21 -24.83 28.67
CA GLU A 241 -55.21 -23.39 28.97
C GLU A 241 -53.81 -22.79 28.92
N ILE A 242 -52.78 -23.57 29.26
CA ILE A 242 -51.37 -23.17 29.12
C ILE A 242 -51.00 -23.01 27.65
N GLU A 243 -51.42 -23.96 26.80
CA GLU A 243 -51.14 -23.93 25.35
C GLU A 243 -51.86 -22.74 24.68
N ALA A 244 -53.15 -22.55 24.97
CA ALA A 244 -53.90 -21.40 24.47
C ALA A 244 -53.34 -20.05 24.93
N PHE A 245 -52.71 -19.99 26.10
CA PHE A 245 -52.03 -18.80 26.60
C PHE A 245 -50.66 -18.57 25.93
N ALA A 246 -49.92 -19.63 25.63
CA ALA A 246 -48.67 -19.56 24.87
C ALA A 246 -48.89 -19.08 23.43
N ASP A 247 -49.97 -19.52 22.78
CA ASP A 247 -50.37 -19.04 21.45
C ASP A 247 -50.67 -17.53 21.48
N ARG A 248 -51.45 -17.08 22.47
CA ARG A 248 -51.74 -15.64 22.66
C ARG A 248 -50.50 -14.81 22.96
N LEU A 249 -49.52 -15.34 23.70
CA LEU A 249 -48.24 -14.68 23.92
C LEU A 249 -47.43 -14.55 22.63
N THR A 250 -47.53 -15.53 21.74
CA THR A 250 -46.87 -15.51 20.42
C THR A 250 -47.51 -14.47 19.50
N ASP A 251 -48.84 -14.41 19.46
CA ASP A 251 -49.60 -13.37 18.75
C ASP A 251 -49.28 -11.97 19.31
N MET A 252 -49.13 -11.84 20.63
CA MET A 252 -48.76 -10.58 21.28
C MET A 252 -47.37 -10.08 20.87
N ILE A 253 -46.39 -10.98 20.66
CA ILE A 253 -45.05 -10.61 20.17
C ILE A 253 -45.14 -9.99 18.76
N GLN A 254 -46.15 -10.35 17.96
CA GLN A 254 -46.37 -9.81 16.62
C GLN A 254 -47.22 -8.52 16.63
N ASP A 255 -48.30 -8.50 17.41
CA ASP A 255 -49.34 -7.44 17.34
C ASP A 255 -49.24 -6.38 18.46
N ALA A 256 -48.38 -6.59 19.46
CA ALA A 256 -48.11 -5.67 20.58
C ALA A 256 -49.34 -5.24 21.42
N VAL A 257 -50.41 -6.05 21.44
CA VAL A 257 -51.63 -5.82 22.23
C VAL A 257 -51.96 -7.05 23.08
N ALA A 258 -52.24 -6.84 24.37
CA ALA A 258 -52.58 -7.93 25.30
C ALA A 258 -53.81 -7.58 26.16
N VAL A 259 -54.71 -8.54 26.33
CA VAL A 259 -55.82 -8.49 27.30
C VAL A 259 -55.66 -9.66 28.25
N ILE A 260 -55.33 -9.37 29.51
CA ILE A 260 -54.95 -10.37 30.51
C ILE A 260 -55.91 -10.26 31.72
N PRO A 261 -56.39 -11.39 32.28
CA PRO A 261 -57.14 -11.41 33.53
C PRO A 261 -56.32 -10.85 34.71
N ASP A 262 -56.98 -10.23 35.70
CA ASP A 262 -56.34 -9.53 36.83
C ASP A 262 -55.46 -10.43 37.73
N ASP A 263 -55.65 -11.74 37.68
CA ASP A 263 -54.87 -12.74 38.42
C ASP A 263 -53.65 -13.28 37.63
N THR A 264 -53.46 -12.83 36.40
CA THR A 264 -52.40 -13.25 35.48
C THR A 264 -51.51 -12.05 35.13
N SER A 265 -50.19 -12.23 35.09
CA SER A 265 -49.28 -11.16 34.71
C SER A 265 -48.32 -11.57 33.60
N VAL A 266 -47.99 -10.61 32.75
CA VAL A 266 -46.99 -10.74 31.69
C VAL A 266 -45.89 -9.73 31.99
N GLU A 267 -44.67 -10.24 32.10
CA GLU A 267 -43.47 -9.43 32.27
C GLU A 267 -42.62 -9.54 31.01
N ILE A 268 -42.34 -8.38 30.39
CA ILE A 268 -41.32 -8.31 29.36
C ILE A 268 -39.98 -8.29 30.07
N LYS A 269 -39.19 -9.35 29.89
CA LYS A 269 -37.83 -9.39 30.44
C LYS A 269 -36.86 -8.82 29.41
N GLU A 270 -36.39 -7.62 29.67
CA GLU A 270 -35.24 -7.08 28.96
C GLU A 270 -33.96 -7.58 29.59
N ALA A 271 -33.06 -8.15 28.79
CA ALA A 271 -31.68 -8.35 29.22
C ALA A 271 -31.03 -6.96 29.32
N GLY A 272 -30.53 -6.56 30.50
CA GLY A 272 -29.80 -5.31 30.65
C GLY A 272 -28.53 -5.28 29.77
N GLY A 273 -28.15 -4.10 29.27
CA GLY A 273 -26.88 -3.90 28.54
C GLY A 273 -26.89 -4.20 27.03
N LYS A 274 -28.06 -4.21 26.36
CA LYS A 274 -28.19 -4.50 24.91
C LYS A 274 -27.39 -3.55 24.01
N GLY A 275 -27.41 -2.25 24.29
CA GLY A 275 -26.68 -1.23 23.51
C GLY A 275 -25.17 -1.42 23.57
N ALA A 276 -24.61 -1.51 24.78
CA ALA A 276 -23.17 -1.73 24.98
C ALA A 276 -22.65 -3.01 24.31
N SER A 277 -23.47 -4.06 24.24
CA SER A 277 -23.10 -5.34 23.60
C SER A 277 -23.09 -5.23 22.06
N ALA A 278 -24.09 -4.57 21.46
CA ALA A 278 -24.14 -4.35 20.02
C ALA A 278 -22.94 -3.50 19.54
N ASP A 279 -22.61 -2.44 20.29
CA ASP A 279 -21.49 -1.55 20.00
C ASP A 279 -20.14 -2.28 20.04
N ILE A 280 -19.96 -3.25 20.94
CA ILE A 280 -18.72 -4.04 21.02
C ILE A 280 -18.52 -4.87 19.75
N PHE A 281 -19.58 -5.52 19.24
CA PHE A 281 -19.50 -6.31 18.02
C PHE A 281 -19.23 -5.43 16.80
N GLU A 282 -19.90 -4.29 16.69
CA GLU A 282 -19.64 -3.33 15.61
C GLU A 282 -18.19 -2.83 15.66
N ARG A 283 -17.68 -2.44 16.84
CA ARG A 283 -16.29 -2.00 17.01
C ARG A 283 -15.28 -3.07 16.62
N LEU A 284 -15.54 -4.34 16.96
CA LEU A 284 -14.71 -5.47 16.53
C LEU A 284 -14.71 -5.63 15.00
N LEU A 285 -15.88 -5.52 14.36
CA LEU A 285 -16.02 -5.61 12.91
C LEU A 285 -15.28 -4.46 12.20
N MET A 286 -15.41 -3.24 12.73
CA MET A 286 -14.70 -2.06 12.21
C MET A 286 -13.19 -2.19 12.40
N PHE A 287 -12.72 -2.62 13.57
CA PHE A 287 -11.30 -2.90 13.81
C PHE A 287 -10.74 -3.91 12.80
N CYS A 288 -11.41 -5.06 12.63
CA CYS A 288 -10.96 -6.07 11.66
C CYS A 288 -10.97 -5.55 10.22
N ARG A 289 -11.96 -4.73 9.84
CA ARG A 289 -12.02 -4.08 8.53
C ARG A 289 -10.84 -3.11 8.34
N SER A 290 -10.50 -2.34 9.36
CA SER A 290 -9.37 -1.41 9.36
C SER A 290 -8.04 -2.12 9.16
N GLU A 291 -7.79 -3.21 9.89
CA GLU A 291 -6.58 -4.04 9.74
C GLU A 291 -6.42 -4.55 8.30
N VAL A 292 -7.51 -4.99 7.66
CA VAL A 292 -7.48 -5.44 6.25
C VAL A 292 -7.11 -4.30 5.30
N ASN A 293 -7.57 -3.08 5.58
CA ASN A 293 -7.26 -1.91 4.75
C ASN A 293 -5.82 -1.45 4.93
N PHE A 294 -5.34 -1.37 6.16
CA PHE A 294 -3.95 -1.04 6.44
C PHE A 294 -3.00 -2.06 5.80
N ALA A 295 -3.26 -3.36 5.95
CA ALA A 295 -2.39 -4.39 5.39
C ALA A 295 -2.33 -4.37 3.85
N LEU A 296 -3.43 -4.04 3.15
CA LEU A 296 -3.47 -4.13 1.68
C LEU A 296 -3.25 -2.80 0.95
N LEU A 297 -3.61 -1.68 1.57
CA LEU A 297 -3.58 -0.34 0.98
C LEU A 297 -2.73 0.65 1.78
N GLY A 298 -2.24 0.28 2.96
CA GLY A 298 -1.47 1.16 3.85
C GLY A 298 -2.28 2.28 4.51
N GLN A 299 -3.60 2.32 4.28
CA GLN A 299 -4.48 3.35 4.79
C GLN A 299 -5.91 2.83 5.01
N ASN A 300 -6.66 3.52 5.87
CA ASN A 300 -8.04 3.17 6.22
C ASN A 300 -9.06 4.29 5.92
N GLN A 301 -8.93 4.95 4.77
CA GLN A 301 -9.68 6.17 4.38
C GLN A 301 -11.22 6.04 4.24
N ALA A 302 -11.85 4.94 4.65
CA ALA A 302 -13.29 4.73 4.38
C ALA A 302 -14.18 4.54 5.62
N SER A 303 -13.76 4.95 6.83
CA SER A 303 -14.66 4.81 7.98
C SER A 303 -14.50 5.73 9.18
N GLU A 304 -13.56 6.67 9.21
CA GLU A 304 -13.46 7.60 10.35
C GLU A 304 -13.91 9.00 9.95
N ALA A 305 -14.92 9.51 10.65
CA ALA A 305 -15.53 10.83 10.45
C ALA A 305 -14.56 12.01 10.72
N SER A 306 -13.27 11.74 10.91
CA SER A 306 -12.21 12.67 11.30
C SER A 306 -11.07 12.75 10.28
N SER A 307 -11.28 12.43 9.00
CA SER A 307 -10.24 12.60 7.98
C SER A 307 -10.04 14.08 7.65
N THR A 308 -8.83 14.61 7.90
CA THR A 308 -8.39 15.92 7.41
C THR A 308 -7.75 15.79 6.02
N ASN A 309 -7.73 16.87 5.22
CA ASN A 309 -7.08 16.89 3.91
C ASN A 309 -5.62 16.40 3.95
N ALA A 310 -4.89 16.72 5.03
CA ALA A 310 -3.51 16.26 5.24
C ALA A 310 -3.43 14.72 5.42
N SER A 311 -4.32 14.14 6.23
CA SER A 311 -4.36 12.68 6.45
C SER A 311 -4.76 11.90 5.20
N ALA A 312 -5.64 12.48 4.36
CA ALA A 312 -6.03 11.89 3.08
C ALA A 312 -4.86 11.89 2.09
N LYS A 313 -4.09 12.99 2.01
CA LYS A 313 -2.92 13.09 1.14
C LYS A 313 -1.82 12.10 1.54
N ALA A 314 -1.49 12.01 2.83
CA ALA A 314 -0.51 11.04 3.33
C ALA A 314 -0.92 9.59 3.03
N GLY A 315 -2.21 9.25 3.18
CA GLY A 315 -2.71 7.92 2.83
C GLY A 315 -2.63 7.60 1.34
N LEU A 316 -2.79 8.60 0.46
CA LEU A 316 -2.58 8.43 -0.98
C LEU A 316 -1.11 8.16 -1.32
N GLU A 317 -0.17 8.81 -0.65
CA GLU A 317 1.27 8.58 -0.82
C GLU A 317 1.64 7.13 -0.49
N VAL A 318 1.20 6.60 0.66
CA VAL A 318 1.45 5.19 1.02
C VAL A 318 0.82 4.22 0.01
N THR A 319 -0.35 4.55 -0.52
CA THR A 319 -0.96 3.72 -1.58
C THR A 319 -0.16 3.75 -2.88
N LYS A 320 0.49 4.89 -3.21
CA LYS A 320 1.39 5.00 -4.35
C LYS A 320 2.65 4.17 -4.14
N ASP A 321 3.26 4.22 -2.94
CA ASP A 321 4.44 3.40 -2.61
C ASP A 321 4.15 1.91 -2.81
N ILE A 322 3.04 1.41 -2.28
CA ILE A 322 2.62 0.01 -2.44
C ILE A 322 2.39 -0.34 -3.92
N ARG A 323 1.81 0.58 -4.70
CA ARG A 323 1.62 0.37 -6.15
C ARG A 323 2.97 0.29 -6.86
N ASP A 324 3.93 1.13 -6.49
CA ASP A 324 5.23 1.20 -7.15
C ASP A 324 6.10 -0.03 -6.81
N ASP A 325 5.96 -0.56 -5.59
CA ASP A 325 6.51 -1.86 -5.22
C ASP A 325 5.89 -2.99 -6.07
N ASP A 326 4.56 -3.02 -6.23
CA ASP A 326 3.88 -4.00 -7.09
C ASP A 326 4.31 -3.89 -8.56
N LYS A 327 4.45 -2.65 -9.05
CA LYS A 327 4.96 -2.33 -10.39
C LYS A 327 6.37 -2.90 -10.57
N SER A 328 7.25 -2.79 -9.59
CA SER A 328 8.62 -3.31 -9.68
C SER A 328 8.66 -4.82 -9.98
N ILE A 329 7.77 -5.60 -9.36
CA ILE A 329 7.64 -7.05 -9.60
C ILE A 329 7.25 -7.32 -11.06
N VAL A 330 6.34 -6.50 -11.60
CA VAL A 330 5.89 -6.59 -13.00
C VAL A 330 7.03 -6.24 -13.95
N GLU A 331 7.71 -5.12 -13.72
CA GLU A 331 8.85 -4.67 -14.54
C GLU A 331 9.95 -5.72 -14.57
N ASP A 332 10.39 -6.23 -13.41
CA ASP A 332 11.44 -7.26 -13.32
C ASP A 332 11.07 -8.54 -14.07
N THR A 333 9.81 -8.95 -13.98
CA THR A 333 9.31 -10.15 -14.65
C THR A 333 9.27 -9.96 -16.16
N LEU A 334 8.79 -8.82 -16.65
CA LEU A 334 8.75 -8.51 -18.08
C LEU A 334 10.15 -8.26 -18.65
N ASN A 335 11.06 -7.68 -17.86
CA ASN A 335 12.47 -7.54 -18.20
C ASN A 335 13.17 -8.89 -18.32
N THR A 336 12.80 -9.86 -17.48
CA THR A 336 13.25 -11.25 -17.64
C THR A 336 12.77 -11.85 -18.96
N LEU A 337 11.50 -11.63 -19.33
CA LEU A 337 10.97 -12.07 -20.63
C LEU A 337 11.71 -11.42 -21.81
N ILE A 338 12.02 -10.12 -21.71
CA ILE A 338 12.82 -9.40 -22.70
C ILE A 338 14.20 -10.03 -22.86
N GLN A 339 14.86 -10.40 -21.76
CA GLN A 339 16.16 -11.07 -21.82
C GLN A 339 16.07 -12.40 -22.57
N TRP A 340 15.00 -13.16 -22.38
CA TRP A 340 14.79 -14.43 -23.08
C TRP A 340 14.55 -14.24 -24.57
N ILE A 341 13.68 -13.29 -24.94
CA ILE A 341 13.44 -12.92 -26.34
C ILE A 341 14.75 -12.48 -26.99
N HIS A 342 15.53 -11.63 -26.31
CA HIS A 342 16.78 -11.13 -26.84
C HIS A 342 17.80 -12.27 -27.03
N HIS A 343 17.94 -13.15 -26.04
CA HIS A 343 18.85 -14.29 -26.11
C HIS A 343 18.56 -15.18 -27.33
N PHE A 344 17.29 -15.51 -27.59
CA PHE A 344 16.92 -16.35 -28.73
C PHE A 344 17.09 -15.69 -30.10
N ASN A 345 16.93 -14.37 -30.19
CA ASN A 345 16.90 -13.67 -31.48
C ASN A 345 18.20 -12.93 -31.83
N PHE A 346 18.96 -12.50 -30.83
CA PHE A 346 20.14 -11.65 -31.00
C PHE A 346 21.37 -12.16 -30.24
N GLY A 347 21.23 -13.24 -29.45
CA GLY A 347 22.29 -13.77 -28.59
C GLY A 347 22.51 -12.93 -27.34
N ASP A 348 23.68 -13.08 -26.73
CA ASP A 348 24.04 -12.36 -25.51
C ASP A 348 24.45 -10.92 -25.83
N GLY A 349 23.88 -9.94 -25.12
CA GLY A 349 24.15 -8.53 -25.36
C GLY A 349 23.28 -7.59 -24.51
N HIS A 350 23.36 -6.29 -24.79
CA HIS A 350 22.55 -5.29 -24.11
C HIS A 350 21.08 -5.38 -24.54
N THR A 351 20.21 -5.65 -23.58
CA THR A 351 18.76 -5.70 -23.77
C THR A 351 18.13 -4.33 -23.49
N PRO A 352 17.03 -3.96 -24.16
CA PRO A 352 16.23 -2.84 -23.71
C PRO A 352 15.49 -3.21 -22.43
N LEU A 353 14.83 -2.24 -21.80
CA LEU A 353 14.06 -2.46 -20.58
C LEU A 353 12.61 -2.02 -20.72
N PHE A 354 11.72 -2.81 -20.17
CA PHE A 354 10.35 -2.44 -19.89
C PHE A 354 10.31 -1.52 -18.67
N HIS A 355 9.61 -0.40 -18.80
CA HIS A 355 9.36 0.55 -17.73
C HIS A 355 7.90 1.00 -17.75
N MET A 356 7.35 1.31 -16.58
CA MET A 356 6.01 1.84 -16.37
C MET A 356 6.08 3.20 -15.66
N TRP A 357 5.14 4.10 -15.89
CA TRP A 357 5.11 5.43 -15.26
C TRP A 357 3.68 5.98 -15.15
N GLU A 358 3.46 6.93 -14.23
CA GLU A 358 2.25 7.76 -14.28
C GLU A 358 2.38 8.80 -15.40
N GLN A 359 1.33 9.01 -16.20
CA GLN A 359 1.39 9.98 -17.30
C GLN A 359 1.67 11.41 -16.80
N GLU A 360 1.04 11.80 -15.69
CA GLU A 360 1.22 13.12 -15.07
C GLU A 360 2.65 13.35 -14.55
N GLU A 361 3.36 12.30 -14.11
CA GLU A 361 4.75 12.42 -13.67
C GLU A 361 5.71 12.77 -14.81
N VAL A 362 5.47 12.23 -16.02
CA VAL A 362 6.31 12.55 -17.19
C VAL A 362 6.12 14.01 -17.59
N ASP A 363 4.88 14.49 -17.62
CA ASP A 363 4.54 15.87 -17.98
C ASP A 363 5.12 16.87 -16.96
N ASP A 364 5.00 16.60 -15.65
CA ASP A 364 5.48 17.47 -14.59
C ASP A 364 7.02 17.49 -14.49
N VAL A 365 7.69 16.33 -14.62
CA VAL A 365 9.16 16.28 -14.67
C VAL A 365 9.69 17.03 -15.88
N GLN A 366 9.04 16.87 -17.03
CA GLN A 366 9.43 17.55 -18.26
C GLN A 366 9.22 19.07 -18.16
N ALA A 367 8.08 19.52 -17.62
CA ALA A 367 7.79 20.93 -17.36
C ALA A 367 8.79 21.54 -16.37
N LYS A 368 9.07 20.87 -15.24
CA LYS A 368 10.05 21.32 -14.25
C LYS A 368 11.47 21.39 -14.81
N ARG A 369 11.90 20.38 -15.57
CA ARG A 369 13.21 20.39 -16.25
C ARG A 369 13.31 21.57 -17.18
N ASP A 370 12.30 21.80 -18.00
CA ASP A 370 12.32 22.88 -18.98
C ASP A 370 12.30 24.26 -18.30
N SER A 371 11.54 24.42 -17.21
CA SER A 371 11.58 25.61 -16.36
C SER A 371 12.98 25.86 -15.79
N LEU A 372 13.61 24.84 -15.19
CA LEU A 372 14.97 24.94 -14.64
C LEU A 372 16.01 25.28 -15.72
N LEU A 373 15.88 24.71 -16.91
CA LEU A 373 16.76 25.00 -18.04
C LEU A 373 16.59 26.44 -18.53
N VAL A 374 15.35 26.96 -18.61
CA VAL A 374 15.10 28.37 -18.96
C VAL A 374 15.67 29.32 -17.92
N THR A 375 15.46 29.03 -16.62
CA THR A 375 16.06 29.78 -15.50
C THR A 375 17.59 29.76 -15.58
N ALA A 376 18.19 28.62 -15.96
CA ALA A 376 19.63 28.48 -16.16
C ALA A 376 20.15 29.15 -17.47
N GLY A 377 19.27 29.72 -18.29
CA GLY A 377 19.62 30.50 -19.47
C GLY A 377 19.31 29.84 -20.83
N ALA A 378 18.71 28.65 -20.85
CA ALA A 378 18.25 28.03 -22.09
C ALA A 378 17.12 28.87 -22.75
N ARG A 379 17.03 28.81 -24.08
CA ARG A 379 15.94 29.41 -24.86
C ARG A 379 15.39 28.34 -25.80
N PHE A 380 14.17 27.90 -25.52
CA PHE A 380 13.47 26.91 -26.33
C PHE A 380 12.63 27.61 -27.40
N THR A 381 12.51 26.99 -28.57
CA THR A 381 11.69 27.48 -29.68
C THR A 381 10.28 26.91 -29.61
N ASN A 382 9.31 27.52 -30.29
CA ASN A 382 7.96 26.95 -30.39
C ASN A 382 7.99 25.54 -31.02
N ASN A 383 8.89 25.28 -31.97
CA ASN A 383 9.10 23.95 -32.55
C ASN A 383 9.60 22.92 -31.52
N TYR A 384 10.33 23.34 -30.50
CA TYR A 384 10.66 22.46 -29.38
C TYR A 384 9.40 22.09 -28.59
N PHE A 385 8.58 23.06 -28.19
CA PHE A 385 7.37 22.82 -27.40
C PHE A 385 6.34 21.95 -28.14
N ARG A 386 6.14 22.16 -29.45
CA ARG A 386 5.27 21.30 -30.30
C ARG A 386 5.71 19.84 -30.28
N ARG A 387 7.01 19.58 -30.42
CA ARG A 387 7.54 18.21 -30.41
C ARG A 387 7.56 17.61 -29.01
N ALA A 388 7.87 18.42 -28.00
CA ALA A 388 8.09 17.98 -26.63
C ALA A 388 6.77 17.69 -25.90
N TYR A 389 5.72 18.50 -26.14
CA TYR A 389 4.43 18.41 -25.45
C TYR A 389 3.26 18.04 -26.38
N GLY A 390 3.52 17.80 -27.67
CA GLY A 390 2.47 17.43 -28.63
C GLY A 390 1.49 18.56 -28.98
N LEU A 391 1.87 19.82 -28.75
CA LEU A 391 1.02 20.99 -29.00
C LEU A 391 0.80 21.24 -30.50
N GLU A 392 -0.42 21.66 -30.86
CA GLU A 392 -0.75 22.07 -32.22
C GLU A 392 -0.16 23.46 -32.54
N GLU A 393 -0.16 23.83 -33.82
CA GLU A 393 0.47 25.09 -34.26
C GLU A 393 -0.25 26.33 -33.71
N ASP A 394 -1.56 26.22 -33.49
CA ASP A 394 -2.41 27.28 -32.97
C ASP A 394 -2.36 27.41 -31.43
N ASP A 395 -1.77 26.44 -30.73
CA ASP A 395 -1.60 26.46 -29.27
C ASP A 395 -0.45 27.39 -28.81
N LEU A 396 0.44 27.79 -29.74
CA LEU A 396 1.63 28.58 -29.45
C LEU A 396 1.59 29.90 -30.23
N MET A 397 1.82 31.01 -29.53
CA MET A 397 1.89 32.33 -30.15
C MET A 397 3.07 32.40 -31.14
N THR A 398 2.80 32.77 -32.40
CA THR A 398 3.85 33.02 -33.41
C THR A 398 4.89 34.01 -32.90
N GLU A 399 6.18 33.66 -33.01
CA GLU A 399 7.30 34.48 -32.55
C GLU A 399 7.18 35.92 -33.09
N LYS A 400 7.00 36.91 -32.21
CA LYS A 400 7.55 38.24 -32.47
C LYS A 400 9.04 38.15 -32.17
N ALA A 401 9.86 38.39 -33.19
CA ALA A 401 11.30 38.59 -33.03
C ALA A 401 11.55 39.69 -31.96
N PRO A 402 12.66 39.64 -31.21
CA PRO A 402 12.96 40.70 -30.25
C PRO A 402 13.26 41.99 -31.02
N ASP A 403 12.37 42.98 -30.91
CA ASP A 403 12.55 44.30 -31.49
C ASP A 403 13.74 45.04 -30.83
N ALA A 404 14.67 45.50 -31.66
CA ALA A 404 15.67 46.50 -31.29
C ALA A 404 15.05 47.92 -31.31
N PRO A 405 15.57 48.89 -30.52
CA PRO A 405 14.83 50.09 -30.18
C PRO A 405 14.95 51.19 -31.26
N GLY A 406 13.82 51.81 -31.66
CA GLY A 406 13.85 52.96 -32.58
C GLY A 406 12.50 53.63 -32.91
N LYS A 407 12.10 54.58 -32.06
CA LYS A 407 11.33 55.85 -32.28
C LYS A 407 10.20 55.95 -33.35
N GLY A 408 8.97 56.06 -32.84
CA GLY A 408 8.11 57.27 -32.87
C GLY A 408 7.28 57.63 -34.12
N HIS A 409 5.94 57.51 -34.04
CA HIS A 409 5.00 58.65 -33.92
C HIS A 409 3.53 58.19 -33.79
N GLU A 410 2.75 59.04 -33.11
CA GLU A 410 1.38 58.90 -32.59
C GLU A 410 0.27 59.00 -33.65
N GLU A 411 -0.87 58.32 -33.43
CA GLU A 411 -2.19 58.99 -33.23
C GLU A 411 -3.32 58.01 -32.83
N SER A 412 -3.96 58.35 -31.70
CA SER A 412 -5.31 58.10 -31.17
C SER A 412 -6.23 56.99 -31.75
N ASP A 413 -6.82 56.16 -30.88
CA ASP A 413 -8.19 56.40 -30.35
C ASP A 413 -8.48 55.51 -29.11
N LYS A 414 -9.45 55.96 -28.31
CA LYS A 414 -9.71 55.66 -26.90
C LYS A 414 -10.35 54.29 -26.58
N GLY A 415 -10.00 53.76 -25.41
CA GLY A 415 -11.00 53.38 -24.40
C GLY A 415 -11.13 51.90 -24.05
N SER A 416 -10.43 51.44 -23.01
CA SER A 416 -11.06 50.83 -21.82
C SER A 416 -9.99 50.56 -20.77
N ASP A 417 -10.32 50.98 -19.57
CA ASP A 417 -9.49 51.05 -18.37
C ASP A 417 -9.75 49.80 -17.52
N SER A 418 -8.70 49.09 -17.13
CA SER A 418 -8.57 48.20 -15.96
C SER A 418 -7.33 47.30 -16.10
N GLY A 419 -6.16 47.88 -15.93
CA GLY A 419 -4.98 47.15 -15.48
C GLY A 419 -4.71 47.51 -14.03
N PRO A 420 -4.48 46.56 -13.10
CA PRO A 420 -3.86 46.92 -11.84
C PRO A 420 -2.36 47.10 -12.09
N GLU A 421 -1.93 48.34 -11.89
CA GLU A 421 -0.56 48.78 -11.71
C GLU A 421 0.07 48.03 -10.53
N PHE A 422 1.23 47.42 -10.76
CA PHE A 422 2.06 46.81 -9.72
C PHE A 422 2.73 47.94 -8.94
N SER A 423 2.21 48.25 -7.75
CA SER A 423 2.83 49.19 -6.82
C SER A 423 3.79 48.40 -5.93
N GLU A 424 5.06 48.79 -5.93
CA GLU A 424 6.05 48.35 -4.94
C GLU A 424 5.60 48.80 -3.54
N GLY A 425 5.15 47.85 -2.73
CA GLY A 425 4.90 47.99 -1.30
C GLY A 425 5.29 46.70 -0.61
N GLU A 426 6.06 46.82 0.47
CA GLU A 426 6.63 45.72 1.26
C GLU A 426 5.65 44.55 1.44
N GLU A 427 6.07 43.35 0.98
CA GLU A 427 5.32 42.09 1.16
C GLU A 427 5.18 41.79 2.66
N VAL A 428 4.01 42.09 3.21
CA VAL A 428 3.52 41.44 4.43
C VAL A 428 3.00 40.08 4.01
N PHE A 429 3.60 39.01 4.54
CA PHE A 429 3.23 37.64 4.22
C PHE A 429 1.79 37.34 4.65
N PRO A 430 0.94 36.73 3.79
CA PRO A 430 -0.44 36.35 4.12
C PRO A 430 -0.56 35.40 5.33
N ASP A 431 0.54 34.74 5.66
CA ASP A 431 0.65 33.79 6.78
C ASP A 431 0.78 34.51 8.13
N GLN A 432 1.20 35.78 8.13
CA GLN A 432 1.39 36.59 9.33
C GLN A 432 0.04 37.03 9.93
N ASP A 433 -0.90 37.46 9.08
CA ASP A 433 -2.26 37.84 9.49
C ASP A 433 -3.06 36.65 10.05
N ALA A 434 -2.85 35.45 9.51
CA ALA A 434 -3.48 34.23 10.01
C ALA A 434 -2.91 33.78 11.37
N LEU A 435 -1.62 34.03 11.61
CA LEU A 435 -0.97 33.78 12.89
C LEU A 435 -1.40 34.80 13.95
N ASP A 436 -1.46 36.08 13.60
CA ASP A 436 -1.86 37.15 14.50
C ASP A 436 -3.34 37.01 14.90
N ALA A 437 -4.21 36.60 13.97
CA ALA A 437 -5.60 36.27 14.26
C ALA A 437 -5.75 35.04 15.18
N ALA A 438 -4.95 33.99 14.96
CA ALA A 438 -4.95 32.80 15.82
C ALA A 438 -4.41 33.11 17.23
N LEU A 439 -3.44 34.03 17.34
CA LEU A 439 -2.89 34.53 18.60
C LEU A 439 -3.93 35.35 19.39
N GLU A 440 -4.70 36.20 18.72
CA GLU A 440 -5.79 36.98 19.34
C GLU A 440 -6.95 36.08 19.80
N GLU A 441 -7.28 35.04 19.02
CA GLU A 441 -8.31 34.06 19.36
C GLU A 441 -7.90 33.20 20.57
N LEU A 442 -6.66 32.71 20.61
CA LEU A 442 -6.07 31.97 21.73
C LEU A 442 -5.91 32.82 23.01
N ALA A 443 -5.87 34.15 22.89
CA ALA A 443 -5.76 35.05 24.04
C ALA A 443 -7.10 35.37 24.72
N SER A 444 -8.23 35.07 24.05
CA SER A 444 -9.56 35.50 24.48
C SER A 444 -10.29 34.53 25.41
N GLU A 445 -9.88 33.26 25.47
CA GLU A 445 -10.48 32.24 26.35
C GLU A 445 -9.59 31.96 27.58
N GLY A 446 -10.21 31.95 28.77
CA GLY A 446 -9.60 31.98 30.10
C GLY A 446 -8.68 30.83 30.54
N MET A 447 -7.87 30.27 29.66
CA MET A 447 -6.74 29.36 29.98
C MET A 447 -5.40 30.11 30.12
N HIS A 448 -5.46 31.43 30.34
CA HIS A 448 -4.38 32.34 29.96
C HIS A 448 -3.13 32.32 30.85
N ASP A 449 -3.21 31.96 32.15
CA ASP A 449 -2.01 32.05 33.01
C ASP A 449 -1.07 30.84 32.88
N GLN A 450 -1.56 29.67 32.50
CA GLN A 450 -0.76 28.44 32.49
C GLN A 450 -0.16 28.13 31.12
N ALA A 451 -0.92 28.33 30.04
CA ALA A 451 -0.42 28.18 28.67
C ALA A 451 0.61 29.28 28.33
N ALA A 452 0.40 30.51 28.81
CA ALA A 452 1.36 31.59 28.63
C ALA A 452 2.69 31.30 29.33
N THR A 453 2.70 30.68 30.52
CA THR A 453 3.94 30.37 31.25
C THR A 453 4.81 29.33 30.53
N ILE A 454 4.20 28.39 29.82
CA ILE A 454 4.88 27.36 29.02
C ILE A 454 5.28 27.89 27.63
N ALA A 455 4.45 28.75 27.03
CA ALA A 455 4.66 29.27 25.69
C ALA A 455 5.58 30.50 25.65
N ARG A 456 5.64 31.34 26.70
CA ARG A 456 6.47 32.56 26.74
C ARG A 456 7.94 32.31 26.39
N PRO A 457 8.63 31.33 26.99
CA PRO A 457 10.05 31.12 26.72
C PRO A 457 10.32 30.68 25.27
N ILE A 458 9.34 30.00 24.65
CA ILE A 458 9.42 29.55 23.26
C ILE A 458 9.12 30.72 22.30
N LEU A 459 8.16 31.57 22.65
CA LEU A 459 7.80 32.76 21.87
C LEU A 459 8.90 33.83 21.91
N ASP A 460 9.51 34.08 23.07
CA ASP A 460 10.65 34.99 23.22
C ASP A 460 11.87 34.46 22.43
N LEU A 461 12.07 33.15 22.40
CA LEU A 461 13.13 32.51 21.61
C LEU A 461 12.92 32.68 20.10
N ILE A 462 11.68 32.60 19.63
CA ILE A 462 11.33 32.78 18.22
C ILE A 462 11.46 34.25 17.82
N GLN A 463 11.16 35.20 18.71
CA GLN A 463 11.33 36.64 18.46
C GLN A 463 12.81 37.07 18.41
N ASP A 464 13.69 36.46 19.21
CA ASP A 464 15.10 36.83 19.29
C ASP A 464 16.02 36.06 18.31
N ALA A 465 15.51 35.03 17.63
CA ALA A 465 16.30 34.19 16.73
C ALA A 465 16.37 34.76 15.31
N LYS A 466 17.54 34.65 14.67
CA LYS A 466 17.76 35.19 13.32
C LYS A 466 17.48 34.18 12.20
N ASP A 467 17.46 32.89 12.52
CA ASP A 467 17.13 31.83 11.58
C ASP A 467 16.53 30.57 12.25
N TYR A 468 15.92 29.73 11.43
CA TYR A 468 15.23 28.50 11.83
C TYR A 468 16.14 27.46 12.51
N THR A 469 17.43 27.47 12.19
CA THR A 469 18.38 26.49 12.72
C THR A 469 18.75 26.84 14.17
N GLU A 470 18.90 28.13 14.47
CA GLU A 470 19.14 28.66 15.82
C GLU A 470 17.96 28.41 16.76
N VAL A 471 16.72 28.49 16.26
CA VAL A 471 15.51 28.15 17.04
C VAL A 471 15.54 26.68 17.46
N MET A 472 15.82 25.76 16.53
CA MET A 472 15.79 24.32 16.79
C MET A 472 16.89 23.85 17.74
N GLU A 473 18.10 24.45 17.67
CA GLU A 473 19.18 24.12 18.60
C GLU A 473 18.90 24.60 20.03
N ARG A 474 18.30 25.78 20.18
CA ARG A 474 18.02 26.36 21.51
C ARG A 474 16.74 25.81 22.15
N LEU A 475 15.78 25.36 21.36
CA LEU A 475 14.53 24.73 21.84
C LEU A 475 14.82 23.50 22.71
N ALA A 476 15.87 22.73 22.37
CA ALA A 476 16.25 21.52 23.09
C ALA A 476 16.75 21.78 24.52
N GLY A 477 17.30 22.97 24.81
CA GLY A 477 17.78 23.34 26.15
C GLY A 477 16.68 23.81 27.10
N ILE A 478 15.61 24.40 26.55
CA ILE A 478 14.49 24.95 27.34
C ILE A 478 13.61 23.83 27.93
N TYR A 479 13.48 22.71 27.22
CA TYR A 479 12.64 21.59 27.63
C TYR A 479 13.07 20.97 28.98
N THR A 480 14.35 21.08 29.35
CA THR A 480 14.91 20.56 30.61
C THR A 480 14.63 21.43 31.83
N GLU A 481 14.23 22.68 31.67
CA GLU A 481 14.00 23.63 32.77
C GLU A 481 12.51 23.95 33.00
N MET A 482 11.60 23.31 32.24
CA MET A 482 10.16 23.55 32.35
C MET A 482 9.56 22.94 33.64
N ASP A 483 8.94 23.77 34.48
CA ASP A 483 8.22 23.34 35.68
C ASP A 483 6.85 22.73 35.32
N ALA A 484 6.78 21.40 35.26
CA ALA A 484 5.58 20.62 34.94
C ALA A 484 4.55 20.53 36.09
N THR A 485 4.83 21.14 37.24
CA THR A 485 4.01 21.03 38.45
C THR A 485 2.61 21.63 38.26
N ALA A 486 2.48 22.70 37.47
CA ALA A 486 1.19 23.34 37.19
C ALA A 486 0.26 22.45 36.33
N LEU A 487 0.81 21.73 35.35
CA LEU A 487 0.07 20.81 34.49
C LEU A 487 -0.41 19.58 35.28
N GLN A 488 0.44 19.06 36.18
CA GLN A 488 0.07 17.96 37.07
C GLN A 488 -1.09 18.32 38.00
N GLU A 489 -1.09 19.52 38.60
CA GLU A 489 -2.16 19.92 39.51
C GLU A 489 -3.50 20.15 38.79
N THR A 490 -3.46 20.63 37.54
CA THR A 490 -4.67 20.81 36.71
C THR A 490 -5.24 19.46 36.26
N LEU A 491 -4.40 18.50 35.85
CA LEU A 491 -4.84 17.13 35.55
C LEU A 491 -5.40 16.43 36.78
N ARG A 492 -4.80 16.65 37.96
CA ARG A 492 -5.28 16.11 39.23
C ARG A 492 -6.67 16.64 39.59
N ARG A 493 -6.91 17.94 39.37
CA ARG A 493 -8.23 18.56 39.57
C ARG A 493 -9.26 18.08 38.55
N ALA A 494 -8.87 17.91 37.29
CA ALA A 494 -9.77 17.39 36.24
C ALA A 494 -10.16 15.92 36.50
N MET A 495 -9.22 15.09 36.96
CA MET A 495 -9.49 13.71 37.37
C MET A 495 -10.39 13.67 38.62
N PHE A 496 -10.14 14.53 39.61
CA PHE A 496 -10.97 14.62 40.81
C PHE A 496 -12.40 15.08 40.52
N VAL A 497 -12.59 16.06 39.63
CA VAL A 497 -13.93 16.50 39.18
C VAL A 497 -14.63 15.38 38.40
N SER A 498 -13.91 14.64 37.56
CA SER A 498 -14.46 13.52 36.79
C SER A 498 -14.87 12.34 37.70
N GLU A 499 -14.10 12.05 38.76
CA GLU A 499 -14.48 11.06 39.78
C GLU A 499 -15.70 11.51 40.59
N LEU A 500 -15.77 12.78 40.98
CA LEU A 500 -16.91 13.33 41.72
C LEU A 500 -18.20 13.33 40.87
N TRP A 501 -18.08 13.64 39.58
CA TRP A 501 -19.20 13.63 38.64
C TRP A 501 -19.66 12.20 38.30
N GLY A 502 -18.73 11.24 38.25
CA GLY A 502 -19.03 9.81 38.13
C GLY A 502 -19.73 9.23 39.36
N HIS A 503 -19.39 9.71 40.57
CA HIS A 503 -20.08 9.32 41.80
C HIS A 503 -21.46 9.98 41.96
N ALA A 504 -21.64 11.21 41.48
CA ALA A 504 -22.91 11.94 41.58
C ALA A 504 -23.98 11.47 40.58
N ASN A 505 -23.58 10.88 39.45
CA ASN A 505 -24.47 10.39 38.39
C ASN A 505 -24.53 8.86 38.30
N GLY A 506 -24.08 8.16 39.35
CA GLY A 506 -23.99 6.69 39.42
C GLY A 506 -25.06 6.00 40.28
N GLU A 507 -26.02 6.74 40.85
CA GLU A 507 -27.26 6.18 41.41
C GLU A 507 -28.45 6.82 40.69
N ASP A 508 -28.79 6.25 39.53
CA ASP A 508 -30.16 6.01 39.04
C ASP A 508 -30.12 5.05 37.83
#